data_AF-A0A524IAX5-F1
#
_entry.id   AF-A0A524IAX5-F1
#
_cell.length_a   1.000
_cell.length_b   1.000
_cell.length_c   1.000
_cell.angle_alpha   90.00
_cell.angle_beta   90.00
_cell.angle_gamma   90.00
#
_symmetry.space_group_name_H-M   'P 1'
#
loop_
_entity.id
_entity.type
_entity.pdbx_description
1 polymer ?
#
loop_
_entity_poly.entity_id
_entity_poly.type
_entity_poly.pdbx_seq_one_letter_code
_entity_poly.pdbx_strand_id
1 'polypeptide(L)'
;MAVFKGKGRCIACHNGSNFTDNHFHNTGVPQVGPMEEDLGRFYVTRREQDKRAFKTPTLRIVIESAPYMHDGAFKTLEEVVDFYDKGGNANPQLSALMKPLGLSPEEKTDLLAFLKALT
;
A
#
# COMPACT_ATOMS: atom_id res chain seq x y z
N MET A 1 -3.93 16.16 -3.55
CA MET A 1 -4.91 15.85 -2.48
C MET A 1 -6.25 15.31 -3.02
N ALA A 2 -6.80 15.85 -4.12
CA ALA A 2 -8.08 15.40 -4.67
C ALA A 2 -8.09 13.91 -5.07
N VAL A 3 -7.11 13.46 -5.87
CA VAL A 3 -6.98 12.04 -6.26
C VAL A 3 -6.79 11.15 -5.04
N PHE A 4 -5.87 11.51 -4.13
CA PHE A 4 -5.57 10.75 -2.91
C PHE A 4 -6.81 10.47 -2.04
N LYS A 5 -7.69 11.46 -1.86
CA LYS A 5 -8.92 11.31 -1.07
C LYS A 5 -10.09 10.75 -1.89
N GLY A 6 -10.14 11.08 -3.17
CA GLY A 6 -11.20 10.73 -4.10
C GLY A 6 -10.94 9.39 -4.76
N LYS A 7 -10.77 9.40 -6.09
CA LYS A 7 -10.69 8.20 -6.92
C LYS A 7 -9.57 7.24 -6.51
N GLY A 8 -8.44 7.75 -6.03
CA GLY A 8 -7.33 6.96 -5.53
C GLY A 8 -7.62 6.23 -4.22
N ARG A 9 -8.61 6.70 -3.44
CA ARG A 9 -9.09 6.11 -2.18
C ARG A 9 -7.99 5.82 -1.13
N CYS A 10 -6.80 6.41 -1.28
CA CYS A 10 -5.64 6.16 -0.45
C CYS A 10 -5.90 6.52 1.02
N ILE A 11 -6.73 7.54 1.26
CA ILE A 11 -7.14 7.97 2.61
C ILE A 11 -7.91 6.91 3.39
N ALA A 12 -8.42 5.85 2.76
CA ALA A 12 -9.08 4.76 3.48
C ALA A 12 -8.15 4.10 4.51
N CYS A 13 -6.85 3.98 4.19
CA CYS A 13 -5.83 3.46 5.11
C CYS A 13 -4.83 4.54 5.54
N HIS A 14 -4.47 5.45 4.65
CA HIS A 14 -3.49 6.51 4.91
C HIS A 14 -4.17 7.81 5.37
N ASN A 15 -4.74 7.79 6.58
CA ASN A 15 -5.47 8.93 7.15
C ASN A 15 -4.75 9.55 8.37
N GLY A 16 -5.39 10.58 8.94
CA GLY A 16 -4.86 11.33 10.07
C GLY A 16 -3.63 12.18 9.71
N SER A 17 -3.02 12.78 10.73
CA SER A 17 -1.85 13.65 10.57
C SER A 17 -0.60 12.90 10.10
N ASN A 18 -0.52 11.58 10.32
CA ASN A 18 0.64 10.76 9.96
C ASN A 18 0.41 9.89 8.73
N PHE A 19 -0.70 10.07 8.01
CA PHE A 19 -1.02 9.28 6.82
C PHE A 19 -0.96 7.77 7.09
N THR A 20 -1.53 7.34 8.21
CA THR A 20 -1.65 5.93 8.61
C THR A 20 -2.80 5.78 9.59
N ASP A 21 -3.59 4.73 9.39
CA ASP A 21 -4.62 4.28 10.32
C ASP A 21 -4.05 3.42 11.46
N ASN A 22 -2.75 3.08 11.43
CA ASN A 22 -2.09 2.10 12.31
C ASN A 22 -2.74 0.70 12.32
N HIS A 23 -3.56 0.38 11.32
CA HIS A 23 -4.16 -0.94 11.14
C HIS A 23 -3.28 -1.82 10.25
N PHE A 24 -3.72 -3.06 10.06
CA PHE A 24 -3.00 -4.09 9.32
C PHE A 24 -3.86 -4.55 8.17
N HIS A 25 -3.29 -4.54 6.96
CA HIS A 25 -3.99 -4.86 5.74
C HIS A 25 -3.14 -5.77 4.87
N ASN A 26 -3.78 -6.75 4.25
CA ASN A 26 -3.19 -7.51 3.17
C ASN A 26 -3.57 -6.83 1.86
N THR A 27 -2.58 -6.25 1.19
CA THR A 27 -2.74 -5.55 -0.09
C THR A 27 -2.52 -6.48 -1.29
N GLY A 28 -2.08 -7.72 -1.05
CA GLY A 28 -1.72 -8.66 -2.11
C GLY A 28 -0.40 -8.30 -2.80
N VAL A 29 0.50 -7.55 -2.14
CA VAL A 29 1.84 -7.30 -2.68
C VAL A 29 2.55 -8.65 -2.90
N PRO A 30 3.25 -8.86 -4.03
CA PRO A 30 4.02 -10.08 -4.21
C PRO A 30 5.13 -10.15 -3.17
N GLN A 31 5.36 -11.35 -2.62
CA GLN A 31 6.50 -11.60 -1.75
C GLN A 31 7.77 -11.69 -2.61
N VAL A 32 8.79 -10.92 -2.25
CA VAL A 32 10.13 -11.02 -2.82
C VAL A 32 11.18 -11.35 -1.76
N GLY A 33 12.35 -11.78 -2.20
CA GLY A 33 13.47 -12.09 -1.32
C GLY A 33 13.57 -13.57 -0.92
N PRO A 34 14.49 -13.92 -0.01
CA PRO A 34 14.86 -15.30 0.28
C PRO A 34 13.84 -16.05 1.16
N MET A 35 12.89 -15.34 1.77
CA MET A 35 11.92 -15.94 2.67
C MET A 35 10.73 -16.48 1.88
N GLU A 36 10.48 -17.79 2.04
CA GLU A 36 9.44 -18.52 1.30
C GLU A 36 8.04 -17.92 1.52
N GLU A 37 7.73 -17.50 2.75
CA GLU A 37 6.48 -16.80 3.06
C GLU A 37 6.61 -15.92 4.32
N ASP A 38 6.22 -14.64 4.22
CA ASP A 38 5.99 -13.76 5.37
C ASP A 38 4.49 -13.70 5.68
N LEU A 39 4.10 -14.25 6.83
CA LEU A 39 2.70 -14.25 7.27
C LEU A 39 2.29 -12.95 8.00
N GLY A 40 3.21 -12.02 8.24
CA GLY A 40 2.93 -10.71 8.81
C GLY A 40 2.24 -10.78 10.17
N ARG A 41 1.09 -10.09 10.29
CA ARG A 41 0.33 -9.97 11.55
C ARG A 41 -0.07 -11.32 12.16
N PHE A 42 -0.21 -12.37 11.36
CA PHE A 42 -0.51 -13.71 11.82
C PHE A 42 0.49 -14.22 12.88
N TYR A 43 1.77 -13.88 12.79
CA TYR A 43 2.76 -14.34 13.79
C TYR A 43 2.43 -13.89 15.22
N VAL A 44 1.68 -12.78 15.35
CA VAL A 44 1.24 -12.24 16.64
C VAL A 44 -0.15 -12.77 17.01
N THR A 45 -1.11 -12.76 16.09
CA THR A 45 -2.52 -13.03 16.41
C THR A 45 -2.93 -14.48 16.28
N ARG A 46 -2.21 -15.26 15.45
CA ARG A 46 -2.53 -16.64 15.07
C ARG A 46 -3.91 -16.79 14.40
N ARG A 47 -4.49 -15.71 13.86
CA ARG A 47 -5.78 -15.74 13.17
C ARG A 47 -5.57 -15.83 11.67
N GLU A 48 -6.19 -16.81 11.02
CA GLU A 48 -6.06 -17.03 9.57
C GLU A 48 -6.39 -15.80 8.72
N GLN A 49 -7.36 -14.98 9.14
CA GLN A 49 -7.70 -13.74 8.43
C GLN A 49 -6.59 -12.66 8.45
N ASP A 50 -5.61 -12.76 9.35
CA ASP A 50 -4.51 -11.79 9.48
C ASP A 50 -3.27 -12.21 8.67
N LYS A 51 -3.32 -13.32 7.93
CA LYS A 51 -2.19 -13.76 7.10
C LYS A 51 -1.84 -12.72 6.05
N ARG A 52 -0.54 -12.43 5.94
CA ARG A 52 0.06 -11.47 5.01
C ARG A 52 -0.48 -10.04 5.19
N ALA A 53 -1.05 -9.74 6.36
CA ALA A 53 -1.45 -8.38 6.71
C ALA A 53 -0.29 -7.65 7.37
N PHE A 54 0.07 -6.48 6.84
CA PHE A 54 1.15 -5.64 7.34
C PHE A 54 0.61 -4.30 7.80
N LYS A 55 1.31 -3.67 8.74
CA LYS A 55 0.91 -2.36 9.25
C LYS A 55 0.95 -1.33 8.13
N THR A 56 -0.09 -0.51 8.00
CA THR A 56 -0.07 0.67 7.12
C THR A 56 1.08 1.60 7.54
N PRO A 57 2.13 1.81 6.72
CA PRO A 57 3.20 2.72 7.07
C PRO A 57 2.73 4.18 6.99
N THR A 58 3.47 5.07 7.66
CA THR A 58 3.36 6.52 7.40
C THR A 58 3.80 6.82 5.97
N LEU A 59 3.19 7.83 5.35
CA LEU A 59 3.62 8.37 4.05
C LEU A 59 4.49 9.63 4.19
N ARG A 60 4.78 10.08 5.42
CA ARG A 60 5.76 11.16 5.65
C ARG A 60 7.15 10.69 5.26
N ILE A 61 7.87 11.52 4.51
CA ILE A 61 9.23 11.29 4.01
C ILE A 61 9.31 10.01 3.16
N VAL A 62 8.21 9.63 2.50
CA VAL A 62 8.14 8.37 1.74
C VAL A 62 9.16 8.32 0.60
N ILE A 63 9.59 9.46 0.06
CA ILE A 63 10.56 9.49 -1.05
C ILE A 63 11.96 9.00 -0.66
N GLU A 64 12.29 8.94 0.63
CA GLU A 64 13.62 8.54 1.11
C GLU A 64 13.68 7.05 1.51
N SER A 65 12.57 6.32 1.37
CA SER A 65 12.44 4.96 1.90
C SER A 65 12.44 3.88 0.82
N ALA A 66 12.99 4.15 -0.38
CA ALA A 66 13.11 3.12 -1.41
C ALA A 66 14.10 2.02 -0.98
N PRO A 67 13.88 0.74 -1.34
CA PRO A 67 12.70 0.20 -2.04
C PRO A 67 11.45 0.12 -1.13
N TYR A 68 10.28 0.05 -1.75
CA TYR A 68 8.97 0.16 -1.10
C TYR A 68 8.34 -1.21 -0.78
N MET A 69 7.32 -1.18 0.08
CA MET A 69 6.61 -2.33 0.67
C MET A 69 7.40 -3.01 1.79
N HIS A 70 6.85 -4.06 2.41
CA HIS A 70 7.44 -4.69 3.61
C HIS A 70 8.74 -5.45 3.30
N ASP A 71 8.93 -5.84 2.06
CA ASP A 71 10.02 -6.66 1.55
C ASP A 71 10.83 -5.99 0.42
N GLY A 72 10.50 -4.76 0.07
CA GLY A 72 11.17 -4.04 -1.02
C GLY A 72 10.74 -4.48 -2.43
N ALA A 73 9.55 -5.08 -2.60
CA ALA A 73 9.04 -5.55 -3.89
C ALA A 73 9.05 -4.50 -5.01
N PHE A 74 8.93 -3.21 -4.68
CA PHE A 74 8.91 -2.13 -5.66
C PHE A 74 10.07 -1.15 -5.49
N LYS A 75 10.69 -0.76 -6.59
CA LYS A 75 11.84 0.17 -6.61
C LYS A 75 11.40 1.62 -6.68
N THR A 76 10.20 1.89 -7.19
CA THR A 76 9.71 3.25 -7.46
C THR A 76 8.31 3.47 -6.90
N LEU A 77 7.94 4.74 -6.65
CA LEU A 77 6.57 5.07 -6.24
C LEU A 77 5.58 4.85 -7.39
N GLU A 78 6.05 4.97 -8.63
CA GLU A 78 5.30 4.70 -9.84
C GLU A 78 4.81 3.24 -9.86
N GLU A 79 5.70 2.28 -9.54
CA GLU A 79 5.34 0.86 -9.39
C GLU A 79 4.31 0.64 -8.27
N VAL A 80 4.46 1.34 -7.14
CA VAL A 80 3.51 1.29 -6.01
C VAL A 80 2.13 1.79 -6.46
N VAL A 81 2.07 2.95 -7.13
CA VAL A 81 0.82 3.54 -7.62
C VAL A 81 0.15 2.63 -8.65
N ASP A 82 0.92 2.06 -9.58
CA ASP A 82 0.40 1.13 -10.58
C ASP A 82 -0.13 -0.17 -9.96
N PHE A 83 0.51 -0.66 -8.90
CA PHE A 83 0.04 -1.81 -8.16
C PHE A 83 -1.33 -1.56 -7.49
N TYR A 84 -1.48 -0.41 -6.81
CA TYR A 84 -2.76 -0.04 -6.20
C TYR A 84 -3.83 0.27 -7.24
N ASP A 85 -3.47 0.86 -8.37
CA ASP A 85 -4.39 1.13 -9.47
C ASP A 85 -5.04 -0.14 -10.03
N LYS A 86 -4.30 -1.26 -10.04
CA LYS A 86 -4.80 -2.60 -10.39
C LYS A 86 -5.63 -3.26 -9.28
N GLY A 87 -5.62 -2.71 -8.06
CA GLY A 87 -6.31 -3.28 -6.90
C GLY A 87 -5.56 -4.39 -6.17
N GLY A 88 -4.24 -4.50 -6.38
CA GLY A 88 -3.41 -5.56 -5.77
C GLY A 88 -3.61 -6.96 -6.36
N ASN A 89 -2.91 -7.95 -5.83
CA ASN A 89 -3.05 -9.35 -6.30
C ASN A 89 -4.06 -10.12 -5.45
N ALA A 90 -5.02 -10.76 -6.12
CA ALA A 90 -6.06 -11.56 -5.49
C ALA A 90 -5.49 -12.70 -4.64
N ASN A 91 -5.96 -12.81 -3.40
CA ASN A 91 -5.69 -13.92 -2.50
C ASN A 91 -6.80 -14.01 -1.43
N PRO A 92 -6.95 -15.14 -0.71
CA PRO A 92 -8.09 -15.35 0.20
C PRO A 92 -8.19 -14.35 1.36
N GLN A 93 -7.08 -13.71 1.76
CA GLN A 93 -7.04 -12.73 2.84
C GLN A 93 -6.91 -11.28 2.34
N LEU A 94 -7.07 -11.03 1.04
CA LEU A 94 -6.97 -9.69 0.46
C LEU A 94 -7.98 -8.74 1.14
N SER A 95 -7.51 -7.57 1.56
CA SER A 95 -8.36 -6.56 2.18
C SER A 95 -9.49 -6.14 1.24
N ALA A 96 -10.72 -6.08 1.75
CA ALA A 96 -11.90 -5.63 0.98
C ALA A 96 -11.81 -4.17 0.48
N LEU A 97 -10.84 -3.40 1.00
CA LEU A 97 -10.54 -2.05 0.55
C LEU A 97 -9.83 -2.04 -0.81
N MET A 98 -9.09 -3.09 -1.13
CA MET A 98 -8.34 -3.26 -2.37
C MET A 98 -9.29 -3.47 -3.54
N LYS A 99 -9.34 -2.46 -4.43
CA LYS A 99 -10.17 -2.45 -5.63
C LYS A 99 -9.42 -1.71 -6.74
N PRO A 100 -9.57 -2.11 -8.01
CA PRO A 100 -9.05 -1.32 -9.12
C PRO A 100 -9.53 0.13 -9.04
N LEU A 101 -8.63 1.07 -9.27
CA LEU A 101 -8.90 2.51 -9.14
C LEU A 101 -9.21 3.15 -10.49
N GLY A 102 -8.62 2.61 -11.57
CA GLY A 102 -8.84 3.08 -12.94
C GLY A 102 -8.34 4.50 -13.17
N LEU A 103 -7.21 4.86 -12.54
CA LEU A 103 -6.61 6.19 -12.61
C LEU A 103 -6.11 6.49 -14.02
N SER A 104 -6.38 7.70 -14.52
CA SER A 104 -5.76 8.19 -15.75
C SER A 104 -4.26 8.46 -15.54
N PRO A 105 -3.47 8.57 -16.63
CA PRO A 105 -2.06 8.96 -16.53
C PRO A 105 -1.84 10.28 -15.78
N GLU A 106 -2.74 11.25 -15.98
CA GLU A 106 -2.71 12.54 -15.29
C GLU A 106 -2.99 12.37 -13.79
N GLU A 107 -4.01 11.57 -13.43
CA GLU A 107 -4.34 11.30 -12.02
C GLU A 107 -3.20 10.59 -11.28
N LYS A 108 -2.49 9.67 -11.94
CA LYS A 108 -1.29 9.03 -11.39
C LYS A 108 -0.17 10.06 -11.17
N THR A 109 0.03 10.95 -12.13
CA THR A 109 1.03 12.02 -12.05
C THR A 109 0.74 12.96 -10.87
N ASP A 110 -0.51 13.39 -10.72
CA ASP A 110 -0.95 14.23 -9.60
C ASP A 110 -0.81 13.53 -8.24
N LEU A 111 -1.11 12.22 -8.19
CA LEU A 111 -0.93 11.43 -6.99
C LEU A 111 0.55 11.33 -6.60
N LEU A 112 1.42 11.05 -7.56
CA LEU A 112 2.87 10.99 -7.34
C LEU A 112 3.43 12.34 -6.89
N ALA A 113 3.01 13.45 -7.51
CA ALA A 113 3.40 14.79 -7.10
C ALA A 113 3.00 15.07 -5.65
N PHE A 114 1.79 14.66 -5.25
CA PHE A 114 1.35 14.77 -3.86
C PHE A 114 2.21 13.94 -2.91
N LEU A 115 2.50 12.67 -3.22
CA LEU A 115 3.34 11.80 -2.39
C LEU A 115 4.76 12.37 -2.25
N LYS A 116 5.32 12.91 -3.33
CA LYS A 116 6.65 13.54 -3.34
C LYS A 116 6.73 14.80 -2.49
N ALA A 117 5.60 15.47 -2.24
CA ALA A 117 5.52 16.66 -1.40
C ALA A 117 5.38 16.34 0.11
N LEU A 118 5.33 15.07 0.53
CA LEU A 118 5.16 14.66 1.93
C LEU A 118 6.48 14.60 2.72
N THR A 119 7.49 15.39 2.34
CA THR A 119 8.78 15.52 3.06
C THR A 119 8.61 16.16 4.43
#